data_AF-A0A9X7B5R4-F1
#
_entry.id   AF-A0A9X7B5R4-F1
#
_cell.length_a   1.000
_cell.length_b   1.000
_cell.length_c   1.000
_cell.angle_alpha   90.00
_cell.angle_beta   90.00
_cell.angle_gamma   90.00
#
_symmetry.space_group_name_H-M   'P 1'
#
loop_
_entity.id
_entity.type
_entity.pdbx_description
1 polymer ?
#
loop_
_entity_poly.entity_id
_entity_poly.type
_entity_poly.pdbx_seq_one_letter_code
_entity_poly.pdbx_strand_id
1 'polypeptide(L)' 'MYTIEQIYQEILNGKRKRFPLNTWNNDLNNILANRVVKYLIEIVLKWDKKDILDDWREEIIIRFKLVSKR' A
#
# COMPACT_ATOMS: atom_id res chain seq x y z
N MET A 1 -4.38 7.02 -17.54
CA MET A 1 -3.25 6.35 -16.85
C MET A 1 -3.63 6.27 -15.38
N TYR A 2 -3.62 5.07 -14.77
CA TYR A 2 -4.03 4.91 -13.37
C TYR A 2 -2.94 5.37 -12.41
N THR A 3 -3.32 6.00 -11.29
CA THR A 3 -2.37 6.34 -10.22
C THR A 3 -2.02 5.11 -9.38
N ILE A 4 -0.95 5.19 -8.58
CA ILE A 4 -0.55 4.08 -7.71
C ILE A 4 -1.61 3.79 -6.64
N GLU A 5 -2.33 4.80 -6.16
CA GLU A 5 -3.44 4.65 -5.22
C GLU A 5 -4.64 3.95 -5.85
N GLN A 6 -4.98 4.27 -7.11
CA GLN A 6 -6.05 3.58 -7.83
C GLN A 6 -5.71 2.09 -8.02
N ILE A 7 -4.46 1.80 -8.42
CA ILE A 7 -3.97 0.42 -8.55
C ILE A 7 -4.02 -0.30 -7.19
N TYR A 8 -3.62 0.37 -6.12
CA TYR A 8 -3.66 -0.21 -4.78
C TYR A 8 -5.10 -0.47 -4.30
N GLN A 9 -6.03 0.45 -4.56
CA GLN A 9 -7.44 0.26 -4.24
C GLN A 9 -8.06 -0.89 -5.03
N GLU A 10 -7.68 -1.11 -6.29
CA GLU A 10 -8.09 -2.30 -7.05
C GLU A 10 -7.57 -3.60 -6.43
N ILE A 11 -6.36 -3.58 -5.87
CA ILE A 11 -5.77 -4.73 -5.17
C ILE A 11 -6.52 -5.03 -3.88
N LEU A 12 -6.85 -4.00 -3.10
CA LEU A 12 -7.65 -4.12 -1.89
C LEU A 12 -9.07 -4.63 -2.20
N ASN A 13 -9.69 -4.14 -3.27
CA ASN A 13 -11.01 -4.57 -3.73
C ASN A 13 -11.01 -5.95 -4.41
N GLY A 14 -9.86 -6.59 -4.56
CA GLY A 14 -9.74 -7.89 -5.23
C GLY A 14 -9.90 -7.87 -6.75
N LYS A 15 -10.08 -6.70 -7.37
CA LYS A 15 -10.12 -6.52 -8.83
C LYS A 15 -8.78 -6.86 -9.48
N ARG A 16 -7.70 -6.68 -8.74
CA ARG A 16 -6.33 -6.99 -9.15
C ARG A 16 -5.66 -7.85 -8.07
N LYS A 17 -4.89 -8.86 -8.48
CA LYS A 17 -4.19 -9.75 -7.52
C LYS A 17 -2.97 -9.10 -6.86
N ARG A 18 -2.22 -8.30 -7.62
CA ARG A 18 -0.95 -7.68 -7.23
C ARG A 18 -0.65 -6.45 -8.08
N PHE A 19 0.32 -5.63 -7.66
CA PHE A 19 0.80 -4.51 -8.46
C PHE A 19 1.25 -4.97 -9.87
N PRO A 20 1.07 -4.12 -10.91
CA PRO A 20 1.60 -4.41 -12.24
C PRO A 20 3.09 -4.78 -12.22
N LEU A 21 3.51 -5.52 -13.26
CA LEU A 21 4.93 -5.83 -13.42
C LEU A 21 5.72 -4.52 -13.55
N ASN A 22 6.91 -4.48 -12.98
CA ASN A 22 7.82 -3.34 -13.01
C ASN A 22 7.31 -2.06 -12.31
N THR A 23 6.19 -2.11 -11.58
CA THR A 23 5.69 -0.95 -10.80
C THR A 23 6.76 -0.35 -9.89
N TRP A 24 7.61 -1.20 -9.31
CA TRP A 24 8.62 -0.79 -8.34
C TRP A 24 10.00 -0.56 -8.95
N ASN A 25 10.25 -0.98 -10.20
CA ASN A 25 11.63 -1.01 -10.75
C ASN A 25 12.29 0.37 -10.83
N ASN A 26 11.49 1.42 -11.00
CA ASN A 26 11.96 2.79 -11.12
C ASN A 26 11.66 3.63 -9.87
N ASP A 27 11.14 3.03 -8.79
CA ASP A 27 10.82 3.73 -7.55
C ASP A 27 12.04 3.83 -6.61
N LEU A 28 13.17 4.28 -7.15
CA LEU A 28 14.47 4.27 -6.46
C LEU A 28 14.47 5.10 -5.16
N ASN A 29 13.60 6.11 -5.09
CA ASN A 29 13.43 6.98 -3.91
C ASN A 29 12.21 6.61 -3.05
N ASN A 30 11.60 5.44 -3.29
CA ASN A 30 10.40 4.97 -2.59
C ASN A 30 9.22 5.95 -2.64
N ILE A 31 9.13 6.80 -3.67
CA ILE A 31 8.06 7.81 -3.81
C ILE A 31 6.71 7.10 -3.96
N LEU A 32 6.62 6.07 -4.80
CA LEU A 32 5.39 5.31 -5.01
C LEU A 32 5.07 4.46 -3.77
N ALA A 33 6.06 3.81 -3.18
CA ALA A 33 5.89 3.05 -1.94
C ALA A 33 5.35 3.94 -0.80
N ASN A 34 5.94 5.13 -0.60
CA ASN A 34 5.49 6.10 0.40
C ASN A 34 4.05 6.54 0.14
N ARG A 35 3.67 6.76 -1.12
CA ARG A 35 2.27 7.09 -1.48
C ARG A 35 1.30 5.96 -1.14
N VAL A 36 1.68 4.70 -1.38
CA VAL A 36 0.85 3.54 -1.01
C VAL A 36 0.67 3.42 0.49
N VAL A 37 1.76 3.54 1.27
CA VAL A 37 1.70 3.47 2.74
C VAL A 37 0.87 4.63 3.29
N LYS A 38 1.09 5.85 2.79
CA LYS A 38 0.32 7.03 3.19
C LYS A 38 -1.16 6.85 2.89
N TYR A 39 -1.50 6.36 1.70
CA TYR A 39 -2.88 6.08 1.32
C TYR A 39 -3.53 5.01 2.22
N LEU A 40 -2.80 3.94 2.56
CA LEU A 40 -3.29 2.93 3.50
C LEU A 40 -3.65 3.57 4.85
N ILE A 41 -2.73 4.33 5.43
CA ILE A 41 -2.89 4.92 6.75
C ILE A 41 -4.03 5.95 6.75
N GLU A 42 -3.97 6.94 5.86
CA GLU A 42 -4.86 8.11 5.92
C GLU A 42 -6.24 7.84 5.33
N ILE A 43 -6.34 7.04 4.28
CA ILE A 43 -7.59 6.89 3.52
C ILE A 43 -8.30 5.58 3.83
N VAL A 44 -7.56 4.47 3.87
CA VAL A 44 -8.14 3.13 4.06
C VAL A 44 -8.40 2.85 5.53
N LEU A 45 -7.38 3.05 6.37
CA LEU A 45 -7.44 2.81 7.82
C LEU A 45 -7.98 4.01 8.58
N LYS A 46 -7.77 5.23 8.06
CA LYS A 46 -8.09 6.51 8.71
C LYS A 46 -7.44 6.64 10.08
N TRP A 47 -6.20 6.16 10.19
CA TRP A 47 -5.42 6.13 11.42
C TRP A 47 -4.78 7.48 11.71
N ASP A 48 -4.76 7.82 12.99
CA ASP A 48 -3.94 8.91 13.52
C ASP A 48 -2.57 8.40 14.02
N LYS A 49 -1.78 9.30 14.60
CA LYS A 49 -0.43 8.96 15.10
C LYS A 49 -0.46 7.91 16.21
N LYS A 50 -1.47 7.93 17.07
CA LYS A 50 -1.60 6.97 18.17
C LYS A 50 -1.95 5.58 17.63
N ASP A 51 -2.90 5.50 16.71
CA ASP A 51 -3.27 4.23 16.07
C ASP A 51 -2.05 3.58 15.39
N ILE A 52 -1.22 4.37 14.69
CA ILE A 52 0.02 3.86 14.08
C ILE A 52 0.96 3.28 15.13
N LEU A 53 1.11 3.94 16.28
CA LEU A 53 2.03 3.47 17.33
C LEU A 53 1.53 2.20 18.03
N ASP A 54 0.22 2.07 18.22
CA ASP A 54 -0.39 0.99 18.99
C ASP A 54 -0.64 -0.28 18.12
N ASP A 55 -0.99 -0.08 16.85
CA ASP A 55 -1.52 -1.13 15.96
C ASP A 55 -0.64 -1.51 14.77
N TRP A 56 0.44 -0.76 14.46
CA TRP A 56 1.30 -1.10 13.32
C TRP A 56 2.12 -2.38 13.58
N ARG A 57 1.72 -3.47 12.91
CA ARG A 57 2.31 -4.81 13.05
C ARG A 57 2.41 -5.52 11.70
N GLU A 58 3.21 -6.59 11.64
CA GLU A 58 3.40 -7.39 10.42
C GLU A 58 2.06 -7.92 9.84
N GLU A 59 1.10 -8.24 10.70
CA GLU A 59 -0.25 -8.67 10.31
C GLU A 59 -0.97 -7.65 9.41
N ILE A 60 -0.80 -6.33 9.68
CA ILE A 60 -1.36 -5.26 8.84
C ILE A 60 -0.69 -5.27 7.47
N ILE A 61 0.64 -5.43 7.43
CA ILE A 61 1.41 -5.47 6.18
C ILE A 61 0.95 -6.62 5.29
N ILE A 62 0.71 -7.80 5.87
CA ILE A 62 0.21 -8.98 5.16
C ILE A 62 -1.25 -8.79 4.73
N ARG A 63 -2.13 -8.38 5.66
CA ARG A 63 -3.57 -8.21 5.43
C ARG A 63 -3.85 -7.20 4.31
N PHE A 64 -3.10 -6.10 4.28
CA PHE A 64 -3.26 -5.03 3.30
C PHE A 64 -2.34 -5.17 2.09
N LYS A 65 -1.71 -6.35 1.90
CA LYS A 65 -0.97 -6.69 0.67
C LYS A 65 0.19 -5.72 0.36
N LEU A 66 0.83 -5.19 1.40
CA LEU A 66 2.04 -4.36 1.27
C LEU A 66 3.30 -5.19 0.99
N VAL A 67 3.27 -6.48 1.28
CA VAL A 67 4.35 -7.41 0.96
C VAL A 67 4.40 -7.71 -0.54
N SER A 68 5.53 -7.41 -1.17
CA SER A 68 5.83 -7.90 -2.52
C SER A 68 6.26 -9.37 -2.41
N LYS A 69 5.38 -10.30 -2.81
CA LYS A 69 5.82 -11.67 -3.11
C LYS A 69 6.65 -11.60 -4.39
N ARG A 70 7.97 -11.70 -4.24
CA ARG A 70 8.90 -11.98 -5.35
C ARG A 70 8.51 -13.28 -6.03
#